data_AF-A0A7V2AML1-F1
#
_entry.id   AF-A0A7V2AML1-F1
#
_cell.length_a   1.000
_cell.length_b   1.000
_cell.length_c   1.000
_cell.angle_alpha   90.00
_cell.angle_beta   90.00
_cell.angle_gamma   90.00
#
_symmetry.space_group_name_H-M   'P 1'
#
loop_
_entity.id
_entity.type
_entity.pdbx_description
1 polymer ?
#
loop_
_entity_poly.entity_id
_entity_poly.type
_entity_poly.pdbx_seq_one_letter_code
_entity_poly.pdbx_strand_id
1 'polypeptide(L)'
;MLCKDLKVVALSITEDFYKYKGVFQLCGFDKSIEVDLDYFENDKLNEIKNIFQLPESPDEIKNIIMEKVMQAANDESRIVEGKDIDK
;
A
#
# COMPACT_ATOMS: atom_id res chain seq x y z
N MET A 1 -8.21 -16.43 -1.51
CA MET A 1 -7.04 -15.67 -1.03
C MET A 1 -7.53 -14.62 -0.04
N LEU A 2 -6.78 -14.30 1.02
CA LEU A 2 -7.19 -13.26 1.96
C LEU A 2 -6.46 -11.95 1.64
N CYS A 3 -7.07 -10.82 1.95
CA CYS A 3 -6.47 -9.50 1.81
C CYS A 3 -5.18 -9.38 2.65
N LYS A 4 -5.09 -10.13 3.76
CA LYS A 4 -3.87 -10.20 4.59
C LYS A 4 -2.68 -10.83 3.87
N ASP A 5 -2.91 -11.68 2.88
CA ASP A 5 -1.86 -12.31 2.07
C ASP A 5 -1.27 -11.33 1.03
N LEU A 6 -1.95 -10.21 0.76
CA LEU A 6 -1.44 -9.18 -0.13
C LEU A 6 -0.22 -8.50 0.47
N LYS A 7 0.77 -8.25 -0.38
CA LYS A 7 1.97 -7.50 -0.04
C LYS A 7 1.92 -6.14 -0.68
N VAL A 8 2.17 -5.11 0.12
CA VAL A 8 2.45 -3.77 -0.36
C VAL A 8 3.93 -3.72 -0.69
N VAL A 9 4.26 -3.42 -1.95
CA VAL A 9 5.63 -3.29 -2.45
C VAL A 9 5.76 -2.01 -3.25
N ALA A 10 6.99 -1.54 -3.47
CA ALA A 10 7.27 -0.32 -4.22
C ALA A 10 6.41 0.87 -3.74
N LEU A 11 6.27 1.00 -2.42
CA LEU A 11 5.64 2.17 -1.83
C LEU A 11 6.53 3.38 -2.14
N SER A 12 5.92 4.42 -2.65
CA SER A 12 6.57 5.68 -2.98
C SER A 12 5.69 6.79 -2.45
N ILE A 13 6.10 7.38 -1.33
CA ILE A 13 5.43 8.51 -0.73
C ILE A 13 6.20 9.77 -1.09
N THR A 14 5.55 10.64 -1.84
CA THR A 14 6.07 11.97 -2.19
C THR A 14 5.16 13.02 -1.57
N GLU A 15 5.75 13.90 -0.77
CA GLU A 15 5.09 15.11 -0.27
C GLU A 15 5.27 16.21 -1.30
N ASP A 16 4.19 16.64 -1.94
CA ASP A 16 4.21 17.69 -2.95
C ASP A 16 3.12 18.73 -2.60
N PHE A 17 3.52 19.96 -2.29
CA PHE A 17 2.62 21.07 -1.91
C PHE A 17 1.56 20.71 -0.85
N TYR A 18 1.97 20.18 0.31
CA TYR A 18 1.06 19.76 1.41
C TYR A 18 0.09 18.63 1.06
N LYS A 19 0.27 17.94 -0.08
CA LYS A 19 -0.43 16.71 -0.42
C LYS A 19 0.54 15.54 -0.36
N TYR A 20 0.22 14.56 0.48
CA TYR A 20 0.91 13.27 0.51
C TYR A 20 0.37 12.42 -0.63
N LYS A 21 1.13 12.33 -1.73
CA LYS A 21 0.88 11.36 -2.79
C LYS A 21 1.60 10.08 -2.45
N GLY A 22 0.87 8.98 -2.38
CA GLY A 22 1.44 7.68 -2.07
C GLY A 22 1.04 6.66 -3.10
N VAL A 23 1.96 6.27 -3.97
CA VAL A 23 1.73 5.20 -4.94
C VAL A 23 2.37 3.93 -4.41
N PHE A 24 1.67 2.81 -4.50
CA PHE A 24 2.17 1.53 -4.07
C PHE A 24 1.65 0.40 -4.95
N GLN A 25 2.39 -0.69 -5.01
CA GLN A 25 1.98 -1.87 -5.75
C GLN A 25 1.46 -2.94 -4.79
N LEU A 26 0.23 -3.40 -5.00
CA LEU A 26 -0.34 -4.56 -4.32
C LEU A 26 -0.02 -5.81 -5.09
N CYS A 27 0.79 -6.67 -4.50
CA CYS A 27 1.13 -7.98 -5.05
C CYS A 27 0.38 -9.08 -4.30
N GLY A 28 -0.35 -9.89 -5.06
CA GLY A 28 -0.83 -11.20 -4.62
C GLY A 28 0.04 -12.33 -5.15
N PHE A 29 -0.50 -13.55 -5.11
CA PHE A 29 0.24 -14.75 -5.55
C PHE A 29 0.58 -14.74 -7.04
N ASP A 30 -0.34 -14.26 -7.88
CA ASP A 30 -0.22 -14.34 -9.35
C ASP A 30 -0.43 -12.98 -10.04
N LYS A 31 -0.98 -12.00 -9.30
CA LYS A 31 -1.37 -10.69 -9.84
C LYS A 31 -0.72 -9.58 -9.05
N SER A 32 -0.41 -8.50 -9.74
CA SER A 32 0.03 -7.25 -9.14
C SER A 32 -0.73 -6.09 -9.76
N ILE A 33 -1.11 -5.11 -8.93
CA ILE A 33 -1.73 -3.88 -9.41
C ILE A 33 -1.06 -2.70 -8.74
N GLU A 34 -0.97 -1.60 -9.48
CA GLU A 34 -0.57 -0.31 -8.92
C GLU A 34 -1.80 0.40 -8.36
N VAL A 35 -1.64 0.97 -7.18
CA VAL A 35 -2.67 1.70 -6.45
C VAL A 35 -2.11 3.02 -5.98
N ASP A 36 -2.86 4.07 -6.25
CA ASP A 36 -2.58 5.41 -5.76
C ASP A 36 -3.48 5.71 -4.55
N LEU A 37 -2.87 6.14 -3.44
CA LEU A 37 -3.53 6.57 -2.22
C LEU A 37 -4.51 7.72 -2.47
N ASP A 38 -4.19 8.63 -3.40
CA ASP A 38 -5.08 9.75 -3.76
C ASP A 38 -6.39 9.23 -4.36
N TYR A 39 -6.36 8.06 -5.00
CA TYR A 39 -7.50 7.40 -5.63
C TYR A 39 -7.96 6.14 -4.87
N PHE A 40 -7.56 5.98 -3.60
CA PHE A 40 -7.88 4.82 -2.78
C PHE A 40 -9.27 4.94 -2.11
N GLU A 41 -10.29 5.06 -2.97
CA GLU A 41 -11.70 5.18 -2.59
C GLU A 41 -12.50 3.90 -2.89
N ASN A 42 -13.81 3.92 -2.62
CA ASN A 42 -14.69 2.74 -2.75
C ASN A 42 -14.64 2.07 -4.12
N ASP A 43 -14.58 2.83 -5.21
CA ASP A 43 -14.45 2.27 -6.56
C ASP A 43 -13.17 1.45 -6.71
N LYS A 44 -12.02 1.98 -6.26
CA LYS A 44 -10.75 1.28 -6.31
C LYS A 44 -10.74 0.07 -5.38
N LEU A 45 -11.32 0.17 -4.19
CA LEU A 45 -11.46 -0.96 -3.27
C LEU A 45 -12.29 -2.11 -3.87
N ASN A 46 -13.38 -1.79 -4.57
CA ASN A 46 -14.18 -2.78 -5.28
C ASN A 46 -13.41 -3.39 -6.45
N GLU A 47 -12.63 -2.61 -7.19
CA GLU A 47 -11.73 -3.13 -8.23
C GLU A 47 -10.70 -4.11 -7.65
N ILE A 48 -10.00 -3.74 -6.57
CA ILE A 48 -9.05 -4.60 -5.86
C ILE A 48 -9.73 -5.89 -5.42
N LYS A 49 -10.90 -5.78 -4.79
CA LYS A 49 -11.71 -6.93 -4.35
C LYS A 49 -12.00 -7.88 -5.50
N ASN A 50 -12.40 -7.36 -6.66
CA ASN A 50 -12.72 -8.17 -7.84
C ASN A 50 -11.47 -8.79 -8.48
N ILE A 51 -10.36 -8.06 -8.56
CA ILE A 51 -9.10 -8.54 -9.17
C ILE A 51 -8.51 -9.70 -8.38
N PHE A 52 -8.49 -9.57 -7.05
CA PHE A 52 -7.92 -10.57 -6.13
C PHE A 52 -8.96 -11.55 -5.58
N GLN A 53 -10.23 -11.38 -5.95
CA GLN A 53 -11.37 -12.19 -5.48
C GLN A 53 -11.40 -12.31 -3.95
N LEU A 54 -11.32 -11.16 -3.28
CA LEU A 54 -11.25 -11.09 -1.82
C LEU A 54 -12.65 -11.29 -1.22
N PRO A 55 -12.82 -12.18 -0.23
CA PRO A 55 -14.09 -12.34 0.49
C PRO A 55 -14.43 -11.15 1.39
N GLU A 56 -13.43 -10.38 1.83
CA GLU A 56 -13.57 -9.25 2.75
C GLU A 56 -14.42 -8.09 2.19
N SER A 57 -14.98 -7.28 3.10
CA SER A 57 -15.67 -6.04 2.73
C SER A 57 -14.69 -4.94 2.27
N PRO A 58 -15.12 -3.96 1.45
CA PRO A 58 -14.27 -2.85 1.04
C PRO A 58 -13.63 -2.09 2.22
N ASP A 59 -14.38 -1.87 3.31
CA ASP A 59 -13.87 -1.24 4.54
C ASP A 59 -12.76 -2.05 5.21
N GLU A 60 -12.91 -3.39 5.28
CA GLU A 60 -11.86 -4.26 5.83
C GLU A 60 -10.62 -4.26 4.95
N ILE A 61 -10.81 -4.34 3.62
CA ILE A 61 -9.73 -4.27 2.63
C ILE A 61 -8.96 -2.96 2.80
N LYS A 62 -9.67 -1.84 2.93
CA LYS A 62 -9.10 -0.51 3.16
C LYS A 62 -8.24 -0.51 4.43
N ASN A 63 -8.80 -0.96 5.55
CA ASN A 63 -8.08 -0.98 6.82
C ASN A 63 -6.80 -1.85 6.74
N ILE A 64 -6.91 -3.06 6.21
CA ILE A 64 -5.77 -4.00 6.09
C ILE A 64 -4.67 -3.41 5.20
N ILE A 65 -5.03 -2.82 4.06
CA ILE A 65 -4.07 -2.22 3.13
C ILE A 65 -3.44 -0.98 3.77
N MET A 66 -4.23 -0.11 4.40
CA MET A 66 -3.71 1.08 5.09
C MET A 66 -2.73 0.73 6.20
N GLU A 67 -3.01 -0.29 7.01
CA GLU A 67 -2.07 -0.78 8.01
C GLU A 67 -0.76 -1.26 7.38
N LYS A 68 -0.82 -2.01 6.28
CA LYS A 68 0.37 -2.48 5.55
C LYS A 68 1.16 -1.33 4.92
N VAL A 69 0.48 -0.33 4.37
CA VAL A 69 1.11 0.89 3.82
C VAL A 69 1.81 1.66 4.93
N MET A 70 1.17 1.84 6.10
CA MET A 70 1.82 2.49 7.24
C MET A 70 3.01 1.70 7.77
N GLN A 71 2.93 0.38 7.81
CA GLN A 71 4.07 -0.48 8.17
C GLN A 71 5.22 -0.32 7.18
N ALA A 72 4.94 -0.42 5.88
CA ALA A 72 5.95 -0.24 4.83
C ALA A 72 6.57 1.17 4.87
N ALA A 73 5.78 2.22 5.12
CA ALA A 73 6.28 3.58 5.27
C ALA A 73 7.20 3.74 6.49
N ASN A 74 6.88 3.06 7.61
CA ASN A 74 7.72 3.06 8.81
C ASN A 74 9.05 2.32 8.57
N ASP A 75 9.00 1.18 7.87
CA ASP A 75 10.19 0.44 7.47
C ASP A 75 11.08 1.25 6.51
N GLU A 76 10.51 1.94 5.51
CA GLU A 76 11.27 2.84 4.62
C GLU A 76 11.86 4.04 5.36
N SER A 77 11.12 4.63 6.30
CA SER A 77 11.62 5.74 7.13
C SER A 77 12.82 5.30 7.99
N ARG A 78 12.81 4.06 8.53
CA ARG A 78 13.95 3.50 9.28
C ARG A 78 15.18 3.25 8.41
N ILE A 79 15.02 2.98 7.11
CA ILE A 79 16.15 2.85 6.18
C ILE A 79 16.84 4.20 5.94
N VAL A 80 16.09 5.32 6.01
CA VAL A 80 16.65 6.67 5.85
C VAL A 80 17.34 7.19 7.13
N GLU A 81 16.85 6.82 8.31
CA GLU A 81 17.51 7.17 9.59
C GLU A 81 18.80 6.35 9.86
N GLY A 82 19.08 5.34 9.04
CA GLY A 82 20.25 4.45 9.13
C GLY A 82 21.41 4.78 8.19
N LYS A 83 21.56 6.02 7.71
CA LYS A 83 22.88 6.48 7.25
C LYS A 83 23.76 6.71 8.47
N ASP A 84 24.26 5.60 9.00
CA ASP A 84 25.50 5.58 9.76
C ASP A 84 26.59 6.12 8.81
N ILE A 85 26.91 7.41 8.98
CA ILE A 85 28.01 8.08 8.30
C ILE A 85 29.28 7.70 9.06
N ASP A 86 29.66 6.42 9.04
CA ASP A 86 30.98 6.00 9.48
C ASP A 86 31.86 5.81 8.25
N LYS A 87 32.46 6.93 7.81
CA LYS A 87 33.77 6.97 7.15
C LYS A 87 34.34 8.38 7.02
#